data_AF-A0A4S2TGK8-F1
#
_entry.id   AF-A0A4S2TGK8-F1
#
_cell.length_a   1.000
_cell.length_b   1.000
_cell.length_c   1.000
_cell.angle_alpha   90.00
_cell.angle_beta   90.00
_cell.angle_gamma   90.00
#
_symmetry.space_group_name_H-M   'P 1'
#
loop_
_entity.id
_entity.type
_entity.pdbx_description
1 polymer ?
#
loop_
_entity_poly.entity_id
_entity_poly.type
_entity_poly.pdbx_seq_one_letter_code
_entity_poly.pdbx_strand_id
1 'polypeptide(L)'
;MIIRHGEQPPPGDTGEDDEGNEHPGSLAGRGERRAEELPRLFPPAARAPLPRPAVVFATGGGPSAPARCKQTVEPLATALHLPVRAEFAVGAEPALARAVLAAGMPVLVCWEPAGIPRLIRALGAHQVLGVPAAWPDRHDLVWMFTRDQGRWGFGEFPQHLLPGDA
;
A
#
# COMPACT_ATOMS: atom_id res chain seq x y z
N MET A 1 -6.35 3.19 4.72
CA MET A 1 -5.81 3.61 3.41
C MET A 1 -5.14 2.41 2.77
N ILE A 2 -5.27 2.26 1.46
CA ILE A 2 -4.68 1.16 0.68
C ILE A 2 -3.89 1.78 -0.48
N ILE A 3 -2.68 1.31 -0.70
CA ILE A 3 -1.87 1.56 -1.90
C ILE A 3 -1.46 0.21 -2.51
N ARG A 4 -1.12 0.19 -3.79
CA ARG A 4 -0.29 -0.89 -4.35
C ARG A 4 1.19 -0.57 -4.19
N HIS A 5 2.04 -1.56 -4.44
CA HIS A 5 3.47 -1.33 -4.56
C HIS A 5 3.82 -0.36 -5.71
N GLY A 6 4.96 0.32 -5.61
CA GLY A 6 5.52 1.15 -6.68
C GLY A 6 5.82 0.38 -7.97
N GLU A 7 6.24 1.08 -9.00
CA GLU A 7 6.50 0.52 -10.33
C GLU A 7 7.42 -0.71 -10.26
N GLN A 8 6.98 -1.80 -10.87
CA GLN A 8 7.76 -3.04 -11.01
C GLN A 8 8.53 -3.05 -12.34
N PRO A 9 9.60 -3.85 -12.46
CA PRO A 9 10.29 -4.03 -13.73
C PRO A 9 9.36 -4.57 -14.83
N PRO A 10 9.65 -4.27 -16.11
CA PRO A 10 9.00 -4.93 -17.23
C PRO A 10 9.12 -6.46 -17.14
N PRO A 11 8.20 -7.23 -17.77
CA PRO A 11 8.32 -8.68 -17.82
C PRO A 11 9.66 -9.11 -18.44
N GLY A 12 10.44 -9.88 -17.68
CA GLY A 12 11.77 -10.35 -18.09
C GLY A 12 12.93 -9.58 -17.48
N ASP A 13 12.66 -8.41 -16.88
CA ASP A 13 13.65 -7.60 -16.19
C ASP A 13 13.60 -7.82 -14.66
N THR A 14 14.61 -7.33 -13.97
CA THR A 14 14.78 -7.41 -12.51
C THR A 14 14.87 -6.01 -11.90
N GLY A 15 14.56 -5.93 -10.61
CA GLY A 15 14.89 -4.78 -9.76
C GLY A 15 16.00 -5.18 -8.78
N GLU A 16 16.33 -4.31 -7.82
CA GLU A 16 17.33 -4.62 -6.80
C GLU A 16 16.65 -4.99 -5.47
N ASP A 17 17.10 -6.07 -4.83
CA ASP A 17 16.72 -6.40 -3.46
C ASP A 17 17.52 -5.58 -2.43
N ASP A 18 17.27 -5.81 -1.14
CA ASP A 18 17.87 -5.04 -0.05
C ASP A 18 19.39 -5.27 0.09
N GLU A 19 19.93 -6.32 -0.57
CA GLU A 19 21.36 -6.63 -0.65
C GLU A 19 22.01 -6.08 -1.94
N GLY A 20 21.22 -5.47 -2.82
CA GLY A 20 21.66 -4.98 -4.12
C GLY A 20 21.74 -6.06 -5.20
N ASN A 21 21.13 -7.23 -4.99
CA ASN A 21 21.09 -8.28 -6.00
C ASN A 21 19.86 -8.12 -6.90
N GLU A 22 19.99 -8.55 -8.17
CA GLU A 22 18.88 -8.56 -9.12
C GLU A 22 17.79 -9.57 -8.70
N HIS A 23 16.56 -9.08 -8.53
CA HIS A 23 15.41 -9.91 -8.16
C HIS A 23 14.11 -9.45 -8.86
N PRO A 24 13.34 -10.36 -9.49
CA PRO A 24 12.11 -10.00 -10.22
C PRO A 24 10.96 -9.59 -9.28
N GLY A 25 11.09 -9.91 -7.99
CA GLY A 25 10.18 -9.50 -6.93
C GLY A 25 10.48 -8.13 -6.33
N SER A 26 11.41 -7.36 -6.91
CA SER A 26 11.79 -6.04 -6.43
C SER A 26 11.17 -4.90 -7.24
N LEU A 27 11.25 -3.67 -6.73
CA LEU A 27 10.82 -2.47 -7.43
C LEU A 27 11.73 -2.15 -8.62
N ALA A 28 11.20 -1.49 -9.63
CA ALA A 28 12.03 -0.81 -10.62
C ALA A 28 12.53 0.52 -10.04
N GLY A 29 13.57 1.11 -10.64
CA GLY A 29 14.11 2.39 -10.15
C GLY A 29 13.10 3.55 -10.10
N ARG A 30 11.99 3.52 -10.87
CA ARG A 30 10.88 4.49 -10.67
C ARG A 30 10.07 4.19 -9.40
N GLY A 31 9.82 2.92 -9.11
CA GLY A 31 9.13 2.46 -7.91
C GLY A 31 9.93 2.77 -6.64
N GLU A 32 11.26 2.63 -6.67
CA GLU A 32 12.15 3.04 -5.58
C GLU A 32 12.05 4.54 -5.29
N ARG A 33 12.17 5.38 -6.33
CA ARG A 33 11.97 6.84 -6.18
C ARG A 33 10.59 7.18 -5.61
N ARG A 34 9.55 6.45 -6.02
CA ARG A 34 8.20 6.62 -5.45
C ARG A 34 8.19 6.27 -3.96
N ALA A 35 8.85 5.19 -3.57
CA ALA A 35 8.96 4.77 -2.17
C ALA A 35 9.67 5.83 -1.33
N GLU A 36 10.78 6.39 -1.81
CA GLU A 36 11.53 7.47 -1.16
C GLU A 36 10.70 8.74 -0.97
N GLU A 37 9.80 9.04 -1.90
CA GLU A 37 8.93 10.21 -1.90
C GLU A 37 7.64 9.99 -1.11
N LEU A 38 7.25 8.74 -0.83
CA LEU A 38 6.03 8.36 -0.11
C LEU A 38 5.85 9.07 1.25
N PRO A 39 6.90 9.32 2.08
CA PRO A 39 6.77 10.13 3.30
C PRO A 39 6.12 11.50 3.09
N ARG A 40 6.30 12.12 1.91
CA ARG A 40 5.77 13.47 1.62
C ARG A 40 4.25 13.52 1.56
N LEU A 41 3.58 12.37 1.36
CA LEU A 41 2.11 12.28 1.44
C LEU A 41 1.55 12.51 2.85
N PHE A 42 2.39 12.39 3.89
CA PHE A 42 1.95 12.35 5.29
C PHE A 42 2.61 13.44 6.15
N PRO A 43 2.47 14.74 5.79
CA PRO A 43 3.10 15.82 6.54
C PRO A 43 2.53 15.93 7.98
N PRO A 44 3.29 16.49 8.94
CA PRO A 44 2.88 16.65 10.35
C PRO A 44 1.70 17.60 10.61
N ALA A 45 1.04 18.13 9.57
CA ALA A 45 0.05 19.20 9.71
C ALA A 45 -1.37 18.69 9.99
N ALA A 46 -2.12 19.42 10.83
CA ALA A 46 -3.54 19.15 11.13
C ALA A 46 -4.49 19.24 9.91
N ARG A 47 -4.01 19.75 8.77
CA ARG A 47 -4.74 19.84 7.49
C ARG A 47 -4.07 19.04 6.37
N ALA A 48 -3.28 18.02 6.71
CA ALA A 48 -2.72 17.12 5.71
C ALA A 48 -3.85 16.47 4.87
N PRO A 49 -3.66 16.32 3.55
CA PRO A 49 -4.67 15.71 2.67
C PRO A 49 -4.95 14.26 3.04
N LEU A 50 -3.94 13.56 3.59
CA LEU A 50 -4.05 12.21 4.11
C LEU A 50 -3.64 12.18 5.59
N PRO A 51 -4.36 11.43 6.43
CA PRO A 51 -3.99 11.31 7.84
C PRO A 51 -2.73 10.43 7.98
N ARG A 52 -1.83 10.78 8.91
CA ARG A 52 -0.62 9.95 9.17
C ARG A 52 -1.04 8.56 9.68
N PRO A 53 -0.53 7.46 9.10
CA PRO A 53 -0.82 6.13 9.61
C PRO A 53 -0.19 5.93 10.99
N ALA A 54 -0.85 5.14 11.83
CA ALA A 54 -0.31 4.63 13.09
C ALA A 54 0.25 3.20 12.93
N VAL A 55 -0.18 2.48 11.90
CA VAL A 55 0.28 1.12 11.57
C VAL A 55 0.40 0.98 10.05
N VAL A 56 1.46 0.31 9.60
CA VAL A 56 1.70 -0.03 8.20
C VAL A 56 1.67 -1.56 8.03
N PHE A 57 0.85 -2.05 7.11
CA PHE A 57 0.92 -3.43 6.63
C PHE A 57 1.47 -3.47 5.21
N ALA A 58 2.25 -4.50 4.91
CA ALA A 58 2.72 -4.79 3.56
C ALA A 58 2.45 -6.26 3.22
N THR A 59 2.34 -6.60 1.93
CA THR A 59 2.35 -8.00 1.51
C THR A 59 3.61 -8.67 2.04
N GLY A 60 3.39 -9.77 2.75
CA GLY A 60 4.40 -10.66 3.25
C GLY A 60 4.34 -12.03 2.59
N GLY A 61 4.80 -13.01 3.34
CA GLY A 61 4.92 -14.39 2.91
C GLY A 61 6.28 -14.97 3.29
N GLY A 62 6.54 -16.18 2.81
CA GLY A 62 7.87 -16.78 2.94
C GLY A 62 8.92 -16.04 2.11
N PRO A 63 10.19 -16.51 2.14
CA PRO A 63 11.32 -15.87 1.46
C PRO A 63 11.13 -15.61 -0.05
N SER A 64 10.22 -16.34 -0.71
CA SER A 64 9.93 -16.20 -2.14
C SER A 64 8.83 -15.17 -2.48
N ALA A 65 8.21 -14.55 -1.48
CA ALA A 65 7.19 -13.53 -1.74
C ALA A 65 7.84 -12.26 -2.32
N PRO A 66 7.21 -11.60 -3.32
CA PRO A 66 7.71 -10.32 -3.83
C PRO A 66 7.92 -9.29 -2.71
N ALA A 67 9.09 -8.66 -2.70
CA ALA A 67 9.47 -7.66 -1.72
C ALA A 67 8.84 -6.28 -2.00
N ARG A 68 8.34 -6.05 -3.22
CA ARG A 68 7.86 -4.74 -3.71
C ARG A 68 6.98 -3.97 -2.72
N CYS A 69 6.01 -4.64 -2.08
CA CYS A 69 5.13 -3.96 -1.13
C CYS A 69 5.87 -3.48 0.12
N LYS A 70 6.85 -4.25 0.62
CA LYS A 70 7.68 -3.85 1.76
C LYS A 70 8.60 -2.70 1.37
N GLN A 71 9.34 -2.87 0.27
CA GLN A 71 10.23 -1.84 -0.28
C GLN A 71 9.50 -0.51 -0.51
N THR A 72 8.24 -0.56 -0.97
CA THR A 72 7.42 0.65 -1.20
C THR A 72 7.18 1.45 0.09
N VAL A 73 6.98 0.78 1.23
CA VAL A 73 6.57 1.43 2.48
C VAL A 73 7.70 1.59 3.49
N GLU A 74 8.86 0.99 3.28
CA GLU A 74 10.01 1.06 4.19
C GLU A 74 10.53 2.49 4.42
N PRO A 75 10.71 3.34 3.39
CA PRO A 75 11.11 4.73 3.61
C PRO A 75 10.08 5.51 4.45
N LEU A 76 8.79 5.28 4.21
CA LEU A 76 7.70 5.85 5.00
C LEU A 76 7.75 5.38 6.46
N ALA A 77 7.85 4.07 6.68
CA ALA A 77 7.90 3.48 8.01
C ALA A 77 9.09 4.02 8.80
N THR A 78 10.26 4.14 8.16
CA THR A 78 11.45 4.77 8.74
C THR A 78 11.20 6.23 9.12
N ALA A 79 10.67 7.04 8.19
CA ALA A 79 10.41 8.47 8.40
C ALA A 79 9.37 8.74 9.50
N LEU A 80 8.43 7.82 9.71
CA LEU A 80 7.39 7.93 10.72
C LEU A 80 7.71 7.16 12.03
N HIS A 81 8.85 6.47 12.10
CA HIS A 81 9.21 5.56 13.18
C HIS A 81 8.13 4.49 13.49
N LEU A 82 7.57 3.89 12.44
CA LEU A 82 6.53 2.88 12.52
C LEU A 82 7.07 1.48 12.16
N PRO A 83 6.53 0.41 12.77
CA PRO A 83 6.81 -0.94 12.30
C PRO A 83 6.06 -1.23 10.99
N VAL A 84 6.72 -1.96 10.08
CA VAL A 84 6.06 -2.61 8.93
C VAL A 84 5.64 -4.02 9.32
N ARG A 85 4.35 -4.30 9.25
CA ARG A 85 3.75 -5.61 9.52
C ARG A 85 3.54 -6.38 8.23
N ALA A 86 4.35 -7.40 8.00
CA ALA A 86 4.33 -8.18 6.77
C ALA A 86 4.25 -9.69 7.03
N GLU A 87 3.36 -10.09 7.93
CA GLU A 87 3.08 -11.48 8.29
C GLU A 87 2.01 -12.16 7.40
N PHE A 88 1.30 -11.39 6.56
CA PHE A 88 0.21 -11.90 5.72
C PHE A 88 0.64 -12.07 4.27
N ALA A 89 0.45 -13.26 3.71
CA ALA A 89 0.61 -13.51 2.27
C ALA A 89 -0.67 -13.17 1.48
N VAL A 90 -0.53 -13.02 0.16
CA VAL A 90 -1.68 -12.98 -0.76
C VAL A 90 -2.54 -14.23 -0.56
N GLY A 91 -3.86 -14.05 -0.48
CA GLY A 91 -4.81 -15.12 -0.12
C GLY A 91 -5.21 -15.11 1.37
N ALA A 92 -4.43 -14.47 2.24
CA ALA A 92 -4.76 -14.30 3.65
C ALA A 92 -5.59 -13.03 3.92
N GLU A 93 -6.26 -12.45 2.90
CA GLU A 93 -6.98 -11.19 3.04
C GLU A 93 -8.03 -11.17 4.16
N PRO A 94 -8.77 -12.26 4.47
CA PRO A 94 -9.65 -12.30 5.64
C PRO A 94 -8.93 -12.18 6.99
N ALA A 95 -7.71 -12.69 7.10
CA ALA A 95 -6.90 -12.53 8.31
C ALA A 95 -6.32 -11.11 8.40
N LEU A 96 -5.82 -10.58 7.28
CA LEU A 96 -5.35 -9.20 7.19
C LEU A 96 -6.47 -8.21 7.54
N ALA A 97 -7.67 -8.38 6.99
CA ALA A 97 -8.81 -7.48 7.27
C ALA A 97 -9.15 -7.43 8.77
N ARG A 98 -9.13 -8.58 9.46
CA ARG A 98 -9.32 -8.64 10.92
C ARG A 98 -8.20 -7.90 11.66
N ALA A 99 -6.95 -8.05 11.24
CA ALA A 99 -5.81 -7.36 11.83
C ALA A 99 -5.88 -5.84 11.62
N VAL A 100 -6.25 -5.38 10.42
CA VAL A 100 -6.46 -3.97 10.09
C VAL A 100 -7.56 -3.36 10.96
N LEU A 101 -8.69 -4.06 11.13
CA LEU A 101 -9.82 -3.57 11.93
C LEU A 101 -9.53 -3.53 13.44
N ALA A 102 -8.56 -4.31 13.92
CA ALA A 102 -8.15 -4.34 15.33
C ALA A 102 -6.93 -3.45 15.64
N ALA A 103 -6.29 -2.87 14.62
CA ALA A 103 -5.09 -2.05 14.77
C ALA A 103 -5.39 -0.60 15.18
N GLY A 104 -4.35 0.12 15.62
CA GLY A 104 -4.41 1.56 15.82
C GLY A 104 -4.69 2.28 14.49
N MET A 105 -5.77 3.04 14.44
CA MET A 105 -6.17 3.82 13.27
C MET A 105 -5.45 5.17 13.23
N PRO A 106 -5.13 5.73 12.05
CA PRO A 106 -5.36 5.17 10.70
C PRO A 106 -4.37 4.06 10.33
N VAL A 107 -4.82 3.11 9.50
CA VAL A 107 -3.96 2.04 8.96
C VAL A 107 -3.63 2.30 7.50
N LEU A 108 -2.36 2.14 7.11
CA LEU A 108 -1.93 2.05 5.72
C LEU A 108 -1.63 0.59 5.36
N VAL A 109 -2.13 0.13 4.22
CA VAL A 109 -1.83 -1.20 3.66
C VAL A 109 -1.23 -1.03 2.28
N CYS A 110 -0.02 -1.54 2.05
CA CYS A 110 0.54 -1.74 0.72
C CYS A 110 0.33 -3.19 0.30
N TRP A 111 -0.40 -3.41 -0.79
CA TRP A 111 -0.82 -4.76 -1.18
C TRP A 111 -0.69 -5.03 -2.67
N GLU A 112 -0.58 -6.31 -3.04
CA GLU A 112 -0.60 -6.73 -4.44
C GLU A 112 -1.93 -6.34 -5.12
N PRO A 113 -1.90 -5.72 -6.32
CA PRO A 113 -3.10 -5.24 -7.02
C PRO A 113 -4.20 -6.29 -7.16
N ALA A 114 -3.83 -7.54 -7.45
CA ALA A 114 -4.75 -8.66 -7.60
C ALA A 114 -5.39 -9.13 -6.27
N GLY A 115 -4.84 -8.73 -5.13
CA GLY A 115 -5.37 -9.02 -3.79
C GLY A 115 -6.27 -7.91 -3.24
N ILE A 116 -6.14 -6.67 -3.72
CA ILE A 116 -6.86 -5.51 -3.18
C ILE A 116 -8.39 -5.69 -3.20
N PRO A 117 -9.04 -6.19 -4.28
CA PRO A 117 -10.48 -6.42 -4.27
C PRO A 117 -10.94 -7.43 -3.22
N ARG A 118 -10.13 -8.47 -2.95
CA ARG A 118 -10.41 -9.47 -1.90
C ARG A 118 -10.29 -8.85 -0.51
N LEU A 119 -9.29 -8.01 -0.28
CA LEU A 119 -9.13 -7.27 0.96
C LEU A 119 -10.32 -6.33 1.23
N ILE A 120 -10.74 -5.56 0.24
CA ILE A 120 -11.90 -4.65 0.35
C ILE A 120 -13.18 -5.43 0.67
N ARG A 121 -13.38 -6.59 0.03
CA ARG A 121 -14.51 -7.48 0.36
C ARG A 121 -14.42 -7.98 1.80
N ALA A 122 -13.24 -8.42 2.23
CA ALA A 122 -13.02 -8.92 3.59
C ALA A 122 -13.20 -7.83 4.66
N LEU A 123 -12.92 -6.57 4.35
CA LEU A 123 -13.23 -5.41 5.20
C LEU A 123 -14.73 -5.09 5.27
N GLY A 124 -15.54 -5.65 4.36
CA GLY A 124 -16.96 -5.30 4.21
C GLY A 124 -17.20 -3.97 3.49
N ALA A 125 -16.19 -3.40 2.83
CA ALA A 125 -16.27 -2.10 2.16
C ALA A 125 -16.60 -2.20 0.65
N HIS A 126 -16.75 -3.41 0.12
CA HIS A 126 -16.97 -3.66 -1.32
C HIS A 126 -18.30 -3.16 -1.88
N GLN A 127 -19.27 -2.82 -1.02
CA GLN A 127 -20.58 -2.29 -1.43
C GLN A 127 -20.62 -0.76 -1.42
N VAL A 128 -19.52 -0.09 -1.06
CA VAL A 128 -19.46 1.37 -1.05
C VAL A 128 -19.51 1.87 -2.49
N LEU A 129 -20.36 2.87 -2.74
CA LEU A 129 -20.49 3.49 -4.05
C LEU A 129 -19.16 4.09 -4.50
N GLY A 130 -18.78 3.86 -5.75
CA GLY A 130 -17.58 4.43 -6.37
C GLY A 130 -16.31 3.59 -6.19
N VAL A 131 -16.32 2.53 -5.38
CA VAL A 131 -15.17 1.61 -5.27
C VAL A 131 -14.99 0.84 -6.57
N PRO A 132 -13.82 0.93 -7.25
CA PRO A 132 -13.58 0.17 -8.47
C PRO A 132 -13.50 -1.35 -8.21
N ALA A 133 -13.89 -2.16 -9.19
CA ALA A 133 -13.88 -3.62 -9.09
C ALA A 133 -12.46 -4.22 -9.04
N ALA A 134 -11.49 -3.51 -9.59
CA ALA A 134 -10.07 -3.83 -9.60
C ALA A 134 -9.25 -2.57 -9.43
N TRP A 135 -8.02 -2.72 -8.92
CA TRP A 135 -7.08 -1.61 -8.91
C TRP A 135 -6.74 -1.22 -10.36
N PRO A 136 -6.80 0.07 -10.74
CA PRO A 136 -6.50 0.51 -12.10
C PRO A 136 -5.01 0.33 -12.44
N ASP A 137 -4.64 0.43 -13.72
CA ASP A 137 -3.23 0.38 -14.11
C ASP A 137 -2.49 1.70 -13.78
N ARG A 138 -2.36 1.96 -12.48
CA ARG A 138 -1.78 3.16 -11.87
C ARG A 138 -1.04 2.80 -10.60
N HIS A 139 0.09 3.44 -10.34
CA HIS A 139 0.94 3.21 -9.15
C HIS A 139 0.88 4.37 -8.15
N ASP A 140 0.23 5.46 -8.55
CA ASP A 140 0.22 6.77 -7.93
C ASP A 140 -1.13 7.08 -7.29
N LEU A 141 -1.79 6.07 -6.71
CA LEU A 141 -3.08 6.22 -6.04
C LEU A 141 -3.02 5.81 -4.58
N VAL A 142 -3.87 6.46 -3.78
CA VAL A 142 -4.26 6.05 -2.43
C VAL A 142 -5.77 5.86 -2.42
N TRP A 143 -6.22 4.65 -2.11
CA TRP A 143 -7.61 4.39 -1.82
C TRP A 143 -7.86 4.56 -0.32
N MET A 144 -8.60 5.59 0.05
CA MET A 144 -9.00 5.85 1.43
C MET A 144 -10.37 5.25 1.70
N PHE A 145 -10.43 4.43 2.73
CA PHE A 145 -11.67 3.94 3.30
C PHE A 145 -11.82 4.54 4.70
N THR A 146 -12.94 5.21 4.93
CA THR A 146 -13.33 5.73 6.25
C THR A 146 -14.47 4.88 6.78
N ARG A 147 -14.55 4.72 8.10
CA ARG A 147 -15.63 3.97 8.75
C ARG A 147 -16.16 4.77 9.91
N ASP A 148 -17.44 5.14 9.83
CA ASP A 148 -18.15 5.83 10.90
C ASP A 148 -19.47 5.11 11.20
N GLN A 149 -19.71 4.80 12.47
CA GLN A 149 -20.88 4.05 12.95
C GLN A 149 -21.21 2.80 12.09
N GLY A 150 -20.18 2.09 11.63
CA GLY A 150 -20.31 0.89 10.81
C GLY A 150 -20.55 1.14 9.32
N ARG A 151 -20.74 2.39 8.88
CA ARG A 151 -20.86 2.77 7.47
C ARG A 151 -19.49 3.07 6.90
N TRP A 152 -19.21 2.49 5.74
CA TRP A 152 -17.98 2.74 4.99
C TRP A 152 -18.15 3.90 4.01
N GLY A 153 -17.13 4.74 3.91
CA GLY A 153 -16.93 5.71 2.83
C GLY A 153 -15.69 5.36 2.01
N PHE A 154 -15.63 5.87 0.78
CA PHE A 154 -14.53 5.66 -0.15
C PHE A 154 -14.12 6.99 -0.79
N GLY A 155 -12.81 7.19 -0.93
CA GLY A 155 -12.22 8.24 -1.74
C GLY A 155 -10.94 7.74 -2.41
N GLU A 156 -10.72 8.17 -3.64
CA GLU A 156 -9.49 7.94 -4.38
C GLU A 156 -8.68 9.24 -4.41
N PHE A 157 -7.40 9.15 -4.08
CA PHE A 157 -6.50 10.29 -3.99
C PHE A 157 -5.25 10.03 -4.85
N PRO A 158 -4.93 10.90 -5.80
CA PRO A 158 -3.66 10.82 -6.50
C PRO A 158 -2.50 11.18 -5.55
N GLN A 159 -1.38 10.46 -5.69
CA GLN A 159 -0.19 10.67 -4.88
C GLN A 159 0.59 11.91 -5.35
N HIS A 160 0.68 12.14 -6.66
CA HIS A 160 1.47 13.22 -7.28
C HIS A 160 2.92 13.33 -6.73
N LEU A 161 3.57 12.18 -6.52
CA LEU A 161 4.92 12.14 -5.95
C LEU A 161 6.01 12.30 -7.00
N LEU A 162 5.76 11.81 -8.21
CA LEU A 162 6.75 11.80 -9.29
C LEU A 162 6.26 12.59 -10.51
N PRO A 163 7.18 13.12 -11.33
CA PRO A 163 6.82 13.70 -12.62
C PRO A 163 6.03 12.70 -13.48
N GLY A 164 4.92 13.18 -14.05
CA GLY A 164 4.01 12.37 -14.88
C GLY A 164 2.91 11.62 -14.12
N ASP A 165 2.86 11.72 -12.79
CA ASP A 165 1.71 11.24 -12.02
C ASP A 165 0.45 12.09 -12.33
N ALA A 166 -0.72 11.44 -12.32
CA ALA A 166 -1.98 11.99 -12.84
C ALA A 166 -3.02 12.34 -11.78
#